data_AF-A0A3D5ZP96-F1
#
_entry.id   AF-A0A3D5ZP96-F1
#
_cell.length_a   1.000
_cell.length_b   1.000
_cell.length_c   1.000
_cell.angle_alpha   90.00
_cell.angle_beta   90.00
_cell.angle_gamma   90.00
#
_symmetry.space_group_name_H-M   'P 1'
#
loop_
_entity.id
_entity.type
_entity.pdbx_description
1 polymer ?
#
loop_
_entity_poly.entity_id
_entity_poly.type
_entity_poly.pdbx_seq_one_letter_code
_entity_poly.pdbx_strand_id
1 'polypeptide(L)' 'MGELHLEIIVDRLLREFKVEANIGQPQVSYRETIRKSVEAEGKYVRQSGGKG' A
#
# COMPACT_ATOMS: atom_id res chain seq x y z
N MET A 1 -15.62 -6.09 5.20
CA MET A 1 -14.39 -5.94 6.01
C MET A 1 -13.92 -4.49 5.90
N GLY A 2 -14.62 -3.56 6.55
CA GLY A 2 -14.34 -2.12 6.47
C GLY A 2 -13.75 -1.58 7.77
N GLU A 3 -13.82 -0.26 7.95
CA GLU A 3 -13.37 0.46 9.15
C GLU A 3 -13.94 -0.14 10.45
N LEU A 4 -15.24 -0.38 10.50
CA LEU A 4 -15.92 -0.96 11.67
C LEU A 4 -15.42 -2.38 12.01
N HIS A 5 -14.93 -3.13 11.02
CA HIS A 5 -14.33 -4.44 11.27
C HIS A 5 -12.93 -4.32 11.88
N LEU A 6 -12.15 -3.31 11.47
CA LEU A 6 -10.84 -3.04 12.05
C LEU A 6 -10.97 -2.56 13.50
N GLU A 7 -11.95 -1.70 13.78
CA GLU A 7 -12.24 -1.21 15.15
C GLU A 7 -12.59 -2.34 16.11
N ILE A 8 -13.42 -3.30 15.70
CA ILE A 8 -13.80 -4.46 16.53
C ILE A 8 -12.59 -5.35 16.81
N ILE A 9 -11.72 -5.58 15.83
CA ILE A 9 -10.50 -6.38 16.03
C ILE A 9 -9.56 -5.69 17.03
N VAL A 10 -9.40 -4.37 16.94
CA VAL A 10 -8.57 -3.59 17.85
C VAL A 10 -9.15 -3.59 19.27
N ASP A 11 -10.48 -3.43 19.42
CA ASP A 11 -11.14 -3.50 20.74
C ASP A 11 -10.97 -4.88 21.38
N ARG A 12 -11.04 -5.97 20.59
CA ARG A 12 -10.76 -7.33 21.08
C ARG A 12 -9.32 -7.52 21.51
N LEU A 13 -8.34 -7.01 20.75
CA LEU A 13 -6.91 -7.09 21.11
C LEU A 13 -6.58 -6.34 22.41
N LEU A 14 -7.20 -5.17 22.61
CA LEU A 14 -7.02 -4.36 23.82
C LEU A 14 -7.69 -5.00 25.05
N ARG A 15 -8.92 -5.51 24.91
CA ARG A 15 -9.70 -6.04 26.03
C ARG A 15 -9.35 -7.47 26.42
N GLU A 16 -9.20 -8.37 25.45
CA GLU A 16 -8.99 -9.80 25.72
C GLU A 16 -7.51 -10.13 25.90
N PHE A 17 -6.60 -9.44 25.20
CA PHE A 17 -5.18 -9.82 25.13
C PHE A 17 -4.23 -8.82 25.80
N LYS A 18 -4.72 -7.65 26.27
CA LYS A 18 -3.89 -6.56 26.85
C LYS A 18 -2.70 -6.17 25.97
N VAL A 19 -2.84 -6.30 24.65
CA VAL A 19 -1.78 -5.95 23.70
C VAL A 19 -1.99 -4.50 23.25
N GLU A 20 -1.01 -3.63 23.52
CA GLU A 20 -1.00 -2.27 23.00
C GLU A 20 -0.68 -2.32 21.49
N ALA A 21 -1.68 -1.99 20.66
CA ALA A 21 -1.54 -1.91 19.22
C ALA A 21 -1.44 -0.44 18.77
N ASN A 22 -0.45 -0.13 17.93
CA ASN A 22 -0.34 1.20 17.32
C ASN A 22 -1.37 1.34 16.19
N ILE A 23 -2.29 2.30 16.33
CA ILE A 23 -3.34 2.56 15.34
C ILE A 23 -2.84 3.62 14.36
N GLY A 24 -2.98 3.35 13.06
CA GLY A 24 -2.74 4.30 11.97
C GLY A 24 -3.97 4.47 11.09
N GLN A 25 -3.93 5.41 10.13
CA GLN A 25 -5.01 5.57 9.16
C GLN A 25 -5.23 4.30 8.35
N PRO A 26 -6.49 3.85 8.15
CA PRO A 26 -6.78 2.66 7.38
C PRO A 26 -6.32 2.86 5.93
N GLN A 27 -5.45 1.98 5.45
CA GLN A 27 -5.02 2.01 4.06
C GLN A 27 -6.12 1.44 3.17
N VAL A 28 -6.60 2.26 2.25
CA VAL A 28 -7.54 1.84 1.22
C VAL A 28 -6.75 1.16 0.10
N SER A 29 -7.19 -0.02 -0.32
CA SER A 29 -6.63 -0.71 -1.47
C SER A 29 -7.10 -0.03 -2.75
N TYR A 30 -6.37 0.99 -3.19
CA TYR A 30 -6.59 1.63 -4.47
C TYR A 30 -6.11 0.73 -5.60
N ARG A 31 -6.87 0.72 -6.70
CA ARG A 31 -6.48 0.05 -7.94
C ARG A 31 -6.36 1.10 -9.02
N GLU A 32 -5.22 1.11 -9.69
CA GLU A 32 -4.99 1.97 -10.84
C GLU A 32 -5.41 1.25 -12.12
N THR A 33 -6.01 2.00 -13.06
CA THR A 33 -6.36 1.48 -14.38
C THR A 33 -6.09 2.54 -15.44
N ILE A 34 -5.60 2.09 -16.59
CA ILE A 34 -5.40 2.94 -17.76
C ILE A 34 -6.77 3.21 -18.42
N ARG A 35 -7.12 4.49 -18.56
CA ARG A 35 -8.42 4.87 -19.16
C ARG A 35 -8.40 4.93 -20.69
N LYS A 36 -7.22 5.04 -21.29
CA LYS A 36 -7.02 5.21 -22.73
C LYS A 36 -5.74 4.50 -23.15
N SER A 37 -5.74 3.96 -24.36
CA SER A 37 -4.56 3.38 -24.99
C SER A 37 -3.56 4.49 -25.31
N VAL A 38 -2.30 4.31 -24.94
CA VAL A 38 -1.21 5.22 -25.31
C VAL A 38 -0.09 4.39 -25.94
N GLU A 39 0.49 4.87 -27.03
CA GLU A 39 1.74 4.34 -27.56
C GLU A 39 2.90 5.03 -26.84
N ALA A 40 3.75 4.24 -26.19
CA ALA A 40 4.91 4.75 -25.46
C ALA A 40 6.15 3.98 -25.92
N GLU A 41 7.14 4.71 -26.43
CA GLU A 41 8.44 4.16 -26.77
C GLU A 41 9.44 4.50 -25.66
N GLY A 42 9.88 3.48 -24.92
CA GLY A 42 10.80 3.62 -23.80
C GLY A 42 12.19 3.12 -24.15
N LYS A 43 13.09 4.00 -24.58
CA LYS A 43 14.50 3.66 -24.77
C LYS A 43 15.32 4.08 -23.55
N TYR A 44 15.60 3.15 -22.65
CA TYR A 44 16.49 3.38 -21.51
C TYR A 44 17.93 3.00 -21.88
N VAL A 45 18.71 3.97 -22.32
CA VAL A 45 20.18 3.82 -22.44
C VAL A 45 20.82 4.54 -21.26
N ARG A 46 21.13 3.77 -20.21
CA ARG A 46 21.98 4.26 -19.12
C ARG A 46 23.21 3.37 -19.01
N GLN A 47 24.36 3.95 -19.34
CA GLN A 47 25.65 3.37 -19.00
C GLN A 47 25.94 3.71 -17.53
N SER A 48 25.68 2.76 -16.62
CA SER A 48 25.89 2.93 -15.18
C SER A 48 27.28 2.46 -14.71
N GLY A 49 28.16 2.09 -15.65
CA GLY A 49 29.51 1.61 -15.38
C GLY A 49 30.46 1.92 -16.54
N GLY A 50 31.50 2.70 -16.21
CA GLY A 50 32.80 2.86 -16.89
C GLY A 50 32.88 2.80 -18.41
N LYS A 51 33.22 3.94 -19.02
CA LYS A 51 34.26 3.92 -20.05
C LYS A 51 35.55 4.34 -19.34
N GLY A 52 36.33 3.34 -18.94
CA GLY A 52 37.49 3.42 -18.07
C GLY A 52 37.63 2.11 -17.32
#